data_AF-A0A6J1LVV7-F1
#
_entry.id   AF-A0A6J1LVV7-F1
#
_cell.length_a   1.000
_cell.length_b   1.000
_cell.length_c   1.000
_cell.angle_alpha   90.00
_cell.angle_beta   90.00
_cell.angle_gamma   90.00
#
_symmetry.space_group_name_H-M   'P 1'
#
loop_
_entity.id
_entity.type
_entity.pdbx_description
1 polymer ?
#
loop_
_entity_poly.entity_id
_entity_poly.type
_entity_poly.pdbx_seq_one_letter_code
_entity_poly.pdbx_strand_id
1 'polypeptide(L)'
;MEAESNTEKSVLSRINLFNQHVEEHKKWQRINPFSHYNVRDMPKQRIHKDQYGTAPAGSLSEKRAIQAQILSLQEILQLCGLINENGERQSADETAEVILRFGELFEMYNHISDKLLGTLLCARKHKFIDFEGETLFQGRDDKQSIRLLHPFEELKESILSKIESLRCILAEPVKQP
;
A
#
# COMPACT_ATOMS: atom_id res chain seq x y z
N MET A 1 -24.11 -12.71 -46.18
CA MET A 1 -25.09 -12.73 -45.07
C MET A 1 -24.46 -12.88 -43.69
N GLU A 2 -23.38 -13.67 -43.50
CA GLU A 2 -22.77 -13.81 -42.16
C GLU A 2 -22.04 -12.55 -41.65
N ALA A 3 -21.43 -11.76 -42.54
CA ALA A 3 -20.67 -10.56 -42.17
C ALA A 3 -21.55 -9.45 -41.55
N GLU A 4 -22.73 -9.19 -42.09
CA GLU A 4 -23.68 -8.19 -41.58
C GLU A 4 -24.18 -8.56 -40.17
N SER A 5 -24.45 -9.85 -39.93
CA SER A 5 -24.86 -10.35 -38.61
C SER A 5 -23.81 -10.15 -37.51
N ASN A 6 -22.52 -10.17 -37.86
CA ASN A 6 -21.44 -10.00 -36.90
C ASN A 6 -21.21 -8.51 -36.58
N THR A 7 -21.42 -7.63 -37.58
CA THR A 7 -21.39 -6.17 -37.38
C THR A 7 -22.55 -5.69 -36.52
N GLU A 8 -23.77 -6.19 -36.74
CA GLU A 8 -24.94 -5.86 -35.91
C GLU A 8 -24.75 -6.28 -34.46
N LYS A 9 -24.23 -7.50 -34.21
CA LYS A 9 -23.87 -7.95 -32.86
C LYS A 9 -22.81 -7.06 -32.21
N SER A 10 -21.85 -6.55 -32.98
CA SER A 10 -20.82 -5.61 -32.52
C SER A 10 -21.36 -4.23 -32.19
N VAL A 11 -22.34 -3.73 -32.96
CA VAL A 11 -22.99 -2.44 -32.70
C VAL A 11 -23.90 -2.54 -31.47
N LEU A 12 -24.70 -3.60 -31.37
CA LEU A 12 -25.55 -3.85 -30.20
C LEU A 12 -24.74 -3.98 -28.91
N SER A 13 -23.58 -4.65 -28.93
CA SER A 13 -22.71 -4.76 -27.75
C SER A 13 -22.17 -3.40 -27.31
N ARG A 14 -21.78 -2.52 -28.24
CA ARG A 14 -21.34 -1.15 -27.94
C ARG A 14 -22.47 -0.29 -27.37
N ILE A 15 -23.68 -0.40 -27.92
CA ILE A 15 -24.87 0.30 -27.41
C ILE A 15 -25.18 -0.16 -25.97
N ASN A 16 -25.14 -1.48 -25.71
CA ASN A 16 -25.36 -2.01 -24.37
C ASN A 16 -24.31 -1.53 -23.38
N LEU A 17 -23.03 -1.53 -23.78
CA LEU A 17 -21.93 -1.03 -22.95
C LEU A 17 -22.11 0.48 -22.65
N PHE A 18 -22.50 1.27 -23.66
CA PHE A 18 -22.80 2.69 -23.48
C PHE A 18 -23.97 2.91 -22.52
N ASN A 19 -25.08 2.19 -22.70
CA ASN A 19 -26.24 2.30 -21.84
C ASN A 19 -25.91 1.89 -20.40
N GLN A 20 -25.12 0.84 -20.21
CA GLN A 20 -24.61 0.44 -18.89
C GLN A 20 -23.81 1.57 -18.25
N HIS A 21 -22.86 2.15 -18.99
CA HIS A 21 -22.04 3.26 -18.51
C HIS A 21 -22.88 4.49 -18.13
N VAL A 22 -23.90 4.82 -18.92
CA VAL A 22 -24.84 5.91 -18.63
C VAL A 22 -25.60 5.66 -17.33
N GLU A 23 -26.09 4.44 -17.10
CA GLU A 23 -26.82 4.09 -15.88
C GLU A 23 -25.92 4.11 -14.64
N GLU A 24 -24.69 3.60 -14.75
CA GLU A 24 -23.68 3.72 -13.68
C GLU A 24 -23.37 5.19 -13.38
N HIS A 25 -23.18 6.01 -14.42
CA HIS A 25 -22.91 7.43 -14.27
C HIS A 25 -24.07 8.16 -13.59
N LYS A 26 -25.32 7.91 -14.00
CA LYS A 26 -26.51 8.48 -13.34
C LYS A 26 -26.58 8.10 -11.86
N LYS A 27 -26.28 6.84 -11.52
CA LYS A 27 -26.25 6.38 -10.12
C LYS A 27 -25.20 7.15 -9.30
N TRP A 28 -24.00 7.36 -9.85
CA TRP A 28 -22.93 8.14 -9.22
C TRP A 28 -23.28 9.63 -9.09
N GLN A 29 -23.84 10.24 -10.12
CA GLN A 29 -24.27 11.64 -10.08
C GLN A 29 -25.34 11.87 -9.01
N ARG A 30 -26.23 10.89 -8.79
CA ARG A 30 -27.28 10.97 -7.77
C ARG A 30 -26.73 11.11 -6.34
N ILE A 31 -25.54 10.56 -6.05
CA ILE A 31 -24.91 10.61 -4.72
C ILE A 31 -23.78 11.65 -4.63
N ASN A 32 -23.50 12.39 -5.70
CA ASN A 32 -22.42 13.35 -5.75
C ASN A 32 -22.85 14.72 -5.19
N PRO A 33 -22.17 15.29 -4.18
CA PRO A 33 -22.52 16.59 -3.57
C PRO A 33 -22.39 17.78 -4.50
N PHE A 34 -21.63 17.65 -5.60
CA PHE A 34 -21.43 18.74 -6.55
C PHE A 34 -22.43 18.73 -7.71
N SER A 35 -23.32 17.74 -7.76
CA SER A 35 -24.28 17.55 -8.86
C SER A 35 -25.68 18.03 -8.55
N HIS A 36 -25.95 18.35 -7.28
CA HIS A 36 -27.25 18.86 -6.81
C HIS A 36 -27.10 20.30 -6.35
N TYR A 37 -28.12 21.11 -6.61
CA TYR A 37 -28.16 22.50 -6.14
C TYR A 37 -28.23 22.59 -4.60
N ASN A 38 -28.87 21.61 -3.95
CA ASN A 38 -28.99 21.54 -2.49
C ASN A 38 -28.52 20.18 -1.97
N VAL A 39 -27.43 20.19 -1.19
CA VAL A 39 -26.80 18.98 -0.63
C VAL A 39 -27.70 18.28 0.39
N ARG A 40 -28.66 19.00 1.01
CA ARG A 40 -29.58 18.43 2.01
C ARG A 40 -30.55 17.40 1.44
N ASP A 41 -30.91 17.56 0.17
CA ASP A 41 -31.90 16.72 -0.51
C ASP A 41 -31.26 15.45 -1.12
N MET A 42 -29.95 15.30 -0.97
CA MET A 42 -29.23 14.15 -1.50
C MET A 42 -29.44 12.89 -0.64
N PRO A 43 -29.62 11.71 -1.27
CA PRO A 43 -29.52 10.44 -0.57
C PRO A 43 -28.13 10.26 0.05
N LYS A 44 -28.06 10.21 1.38
CA LYS A 44 -26.81 9.92 2.12
C LYS A 44 -26.45 8.44 1.98
N GLN A 45 -25.25 8.15 1.50
CA GLN A 45 -24.72 6.79 1.56
C GLN A 45 -24.49 6.38 3.02
N ARG A 46 -25.13 5.29 3.45
CA ARG A 46 -24.84 4.66 4.74
C ARG A 46 -23.67 3.72 4.55
N ILE A 47 -22.47 4.20 4.87
CA ILE A 47 -21.28 3.36 4.91
C ILE A 47 -21.33 2.57 6.22
N HIS A 48 -21.30 1.24 6.13
CA HIS A 48 -21.21 0.41 7.34
C HIS A 48 -19.89 0.69 8.04
N LYS A 49 -19.87 0.65 9.39
CA LYS A 49 -18.67 0.96 10.18
C LYS A 49 -17.46 0.13 9.73
N ASP A 50 -17.68 -1.13 9.37
CA ASP A 50 -16.63 -2.06 8.94
C ASP A 50 -16.06 -1.78 7.54
N GLN A 51 -16.81 -1.04 6.71
CA GLN A 51 -16.39 -0.64 5.36
C GLN A 51 -15.89 0.80 5.30
N TYR A 52 -15.91 1.51 6.43
CA TYR A 52 -15.43 2.88 6.49
C TYR A 52 -13.91 2.94 6.32
N GLY A 53 -13.44 3.75 5.36
CA GLY A 53 -12.02 3.86 5.03
C GLY A 53 -11.47 2.77 4.10
N THR A 54 -12.31 1.81 3.68
CA THR A 54 -11.91 0.73 2.77
C THR A 54 -12.40 1.03 1.35
N ALA A 55 -11.55 0.76 0.36
CA ALA A 55 -11.94 0.89 -1.04
C ALA A 55 -13.04 -0.14 -1.40
N PRO A 56 -13.94 0.17 -2.35
CA PRO A 56 -14.91 -0.81 -2.82
C PRO A 56 -14.22 -2.05 -3.40
N ALA A 57 -14.71 -3.24 -3.05
CA ALA A 57 -14.17 -4.51 -3.54
C ALA A 57 -14.23 -4.60 -5.08
N GLY A 58 -13.17 -5.11 -5.69
CA GLY A 58 -12.97 -5.20 -7.13
C GLY A 58 -12.64 -3.87 -7.82
N SER A 59 -12.59 -2.75 -7.09
CA SER A 59 -12.35 -1.44 -7.70
C SER A 59 -10.88 -1.22 -8.05
N LEU A 60 -10.63 -0.27 -8.96
CA LEU A 60 -9.26 0.19 -9.25
C LEU A 60 -8.59 0.80 -8.02
N SER A 61 -9.36 1.40 -7.11
CA SER A 61 -8.84 1.98 -5.87
C SER A 61 -8.33 0.91 -4.92
N GLU A 62 -9.01 -0.23 -4.82
CA GLU A 62 -8.53 -1.38 -4.04
C GLU A 62 -7.23 -1.93 -4.62
N LYS A 63 -7.16 -2.13 -5.95
CA LYS A 63 -5.94 -2.58 -6.63
C LYS A 63 -4.76 -1.65 -6.37
N ARG A 64 -4.98 -0.33 -6.46
CA ARG A 64 -3.95 0.68 -6.13
C ARG A 64 -3.53 0.61 -4.67
N ALA A 65 -4.48 0.43 -3.75
CA ALA A 65 -4.17 0.33 -2.32
C ALA A 65 -3.32 -0.91 -2.01
N ILE A 66 -3.62 -2.06 -2.61
CA ILE A 66 -2.82 -3.28 -2.45
C ILE A 66 -1.44 -3.11 -3.09
N GLN A 67 -1.37 -2.53 -4.29
CA GLN A 67 -0.09 -2.26 -4.95
C GLN A 67 0.80 -1.31 -4.14
N ALA A 68 0.22 -0.26 -3.53
CA ALA A 68 0.95 0.65 -2.64
C ALA A 68 1.48 -0.07 -1.40
N GLN A 69 0.71 -1.01 -0.83
CA GLN A 69 1.17 -1.84 0.29
C GLN A 69 2.36 -2.73 -0.10
N ILE A 70 2.32 -3.36 -1.28
CA ILE A 70 3.43 -4.16 -1.79
C ILE A 70 4.70 -3.31 -1.92
N LEU A 71 4.59 -2.11 -2.52
CA LEU A 71 5.73 -1.20 -2.67
C LEU A 71 6.29 -0.78 -1.31
N SER A 72 5.43 -0.46 -0.34
CA SER A 72 5.87 -0.12 1.02
C SER A 72 6.61 -1.28 1.70
N LEU A 73 6.14 -2.52 1.54
CA LEU A 73 6.84 -3.71 2.06
C LEU A 73 8.20 -3.93 1.39
N GLN A 74 8.32 -3.64 0.09
CA GLN A 74 9.60 -3.72 -0.62
C GLN A 74 10.59 -2.66 -0.12
N GLU A 75 10.13 -1.43 0.10
CA GLU A 75 10.95 -0.35 0.68
C GLU A 75 11.43 -0.72 2.09
N ILE A 76 10.55 -1.32 2.91
CA ILE A 76 10.90 -1.84 4.24
C ILE A 76 11.96 -2.94 4.15
N LEU A 77 11.82 -3.87 3.20
CA LEU A 77 12.80 -4.94 3.02
C LEU A 77 14.19 -4.39 2.68
N GLN A 78 14.25 -3.41 1.76
CA GLN A 78 15.50 -2.73 1.42
C GLN A 78 16.10 -2.00 2.62
N LEU A 79 15.27 -1.32 3.42
CA LEU A 79 15.71 -0.65 4.64
C LEU A 79 16.30 -1.63 5.65
N CYS A 80 15.62 -2.75 5.92
CA CYS A 80 16.13 -3.78 6.83
C CYS A 80 17.45 -4.38 6.32
N GLY A 81 17.58 -4.58 5.01
CA GLY A 81 18.82 -5.05 4.39
C GLY A 81 19.97 -4.06 4.61
N LEU A 82 19.72 -2.77 4.36
CA LEU A 82 20.71 -1.72 4.57
C LEU A 82 21.18 -1.64 6.04
N ILE A 83 20.26 -1.75 6.99
CA ILE A 83 20.59 -1.78 8.43
C ILE A 83 21.39 -3.04 8.77
N ASN A 84 21.04 -4.19 8.21
CA ASN A 84 21.75 -5.45 8.45
C ASN A 84 23.19 -5.45 7.89
N GLU A 85 23.42 -4.78 6.76
CA GLU A 85 24.72 -4.67 6.12
C GLU A 85 25.66 -3.68 6.81
N ASN A 86 25.13 -2.54 7.28
CA ASN A 86 25.93 -1.44 7.83
C ASN A 86 25.88 -1.35 9.36
N GLY A 87 24.98 -2.09 10.00
CA GLY A 87 24.80 -2.06 11.45
C GLY A 87 25.88 -2.84 12.21
N GLU A 88 26.13 -2.39 13.44
CA GLU A 88 26.99 -3.07 14.38
C GLU A 88 26.24 -4.27 14.98
N ARG A 89 26.89 -5.45 14.98
CA ARG A 89 26.38 -6.66 15.64
C ARG A 89 26.87 -6.69 17.08
N GLN A 90 25.94 -6.73 18.04
CA GLN A 90 26.29 -6.67 19.46
C GLN A 90 26.94 -7.96 19.99
N SER A 91 26.76 -9.10 19.31
CA SER A 91 27.42 -10.37 19.64
C SER A 91 27.92 -11.09 18.38
N ALA A 92 28.79 -12.09 18.57
CA ALA A 92 29.35 -12.90 17.49
C ALA A 92 28.39 -13.99 16.97
N ASP A 93 27.19 -14.11 17.58
CA ASP A 93 26.18 -15.07 17.17
C ASP A 93 25.37 -14.54 15.97
N GLU A 94 24.88 -15.44 15.12
CA GLU A 94 24.06 -15.08 13.95
C GLU A 94 22.70 -14.47 14.33
N THR A 95 22.27 -14.64 15.57
CA THR A 95 21.06 -14.04 16.17
C THR A 95 21.31 -12.70 16.86
N ALA A 96 22.51 -12.12 16.74
CA ALA A 96 22.83 -10.83 17.33
C ALA A 96 21.86 -9.73 16.89
N GLU A 97 21.40 -8.93 17.86
CA GLU A 97 20.70 -7.69 17.55
C GLU A 97 21.61 -6.78 16.72
N VAL A 98 21.11 -6.35 15.56
CA VAL A 98 21.80 -5.40 14.70
C VAL A 98 21.32 -3.99 15.02
N ILE A 99 22.27 -3.12 15.28
CA ILE A 99 22.02 -1.74 15.68
C ILE A 99 22.75 -0.80 14.73
N LEU A 100 22.06 0.24 14.26
CA LEU A 100 22.63 1.30 13.43
C LEU A 100 22.19 2.67 13.96
N ARG A 101 23.07 3.66 13.91
CA ARG A 101 22.71 5.02 14.35
C ARG A 101 21.86 5.73 13.30
N PHE A 102 20.93 6.55 13.75
CA PHE A 102 20.02 7.27 12.85
C PHE A 102 20.76 8.21 11.89
N GLY A 103 21.78 8.95 12.36
CA GLY A 103 22.52 9.89 11.51
C GLY A 103 23.22 9.20 10.34
N GLU A 104 23.88 8.08 10.61
CA GLU A 104 24.56 7.24 9.61
C GLU A 104 23.54 6.66 8.61
N LEU A 105 22.44 6.10 9.12
CA LEU A 105 21.36 5.59 8.28
C LEU A 105 20.75 6.69 7.40
N PHE A 106 20.54 7.89 7.95
CA PHE A 106 19.97 9.02 7.23
C PHE A 106 20.87 9.46 6.08
N GLU A 107 22.18 9.60 6.31
CA GLU A 107 23.13 9.99 5.27
C GLU A 107 23.20 8.95 4.14
N MET A 108 23.25 7.67 4.47
CA MET A 108 23.22 6.59 3.48
C MET A 108 21.90 6.57 2.70
N TYR A 109 20.77 6.63 3.40
CA TYR A 109 19.45 6.50 2.79
C TYR A 109 19.05 7.73 1.96
N ASN A 110 19.59 8.92 2.25
CA ASN A 110 19.31 10.13 1.49
C ASN A 110 19.78 10.04 0.02
N HIS A 111 20.74 9.15 -0.28
CA HIS A 111 21.15 8.84 -1.64
C HIS A 111 20.19 7.88 -2.37
N ILE A 112 19.32 7.20 -1.63
CA ILE A 112 18.36 6.21 -2.11
C ILE A 112 16.97 6.84 -2.24
N SER A 113 16.48 7.50 -1.20
CA SER A 113 15.13 8.06 -1.12
C SER A 113 15.00 9.11 -0.01
N ASP A 114 14.12 10.10 -0.21
CA ASP A 114 13.79 11.16 0.74
C ASP A 114 12.78 10.72 1.83
N LYS A 115 12.36 9.46 1.83
CA LYS A 115 11.24 8.95 2.64
C LYS A 115 11.64 8.15 3.87
N LEU A 116 12.90 8.21 4.31
CA LEU A 116 13.43 7.35 5.39
C LEU A 116 12.50 7.27 6.62
N LEU A 117 12.07 8.42 7.14
CA LEU A 117 11.24 8.47 8.35
C LEU A 117 9.89 7.77 8.15
N GLY A 118 9.26 7.94 6.97
CA GLY A 118 8.02 7.25 6.63
C GLY A 118 8.20 5.73 6.56
N THR A 119 9.30 5.29 5.95
CA THR A 119 9.64 3.86 5.85
C THR A 119 9.96 3.26 7.23
N LEU A 120 10.68 3.97 8.09
CA LEU A 120 10.96 3.57 9.48
C LEU A 120 9.68 3.41 10.29
N LEU A 121 8.75 4.37 10.19
CA LEU A 121 7.46 4.29 10.89
C LEU A 121 6.62 3.11 10.39
N CYS A 122 6.65 2.84 9.08
CA CYS A 122 5.95 1.69 8.51
C CYS A 122 6.57 0.37 8.97
N ALA A 123 7.90 0.26 8.96
CA ALA A 123 8.62 -0.91 9.50
C ALA A 123 8.33 -1.13 10.99
N ARG A 124 8.24 -0.05 11.78
CA ARG A 124 7.88 -0.10 13.19
C ARG A 124 6.45 -0.58 13.42
N LYS A 125 5.50 -0.16 12.58
CA LYS A 125 4.11 -0.68 12.60
C LYS A 125 4.07 -2.19 12.40
N HIS A 126 4.97 -2.74 11.59
CA HIS A 126 5.10 -4.17 11.35
C HIS A 126 5.97 -4.93 12.37
N LYS A 127 6.53 -4.24 13.38
CA LYS A 127 7.43 -4.81 14.40
C LYS A 127 8.71 -5.41 13.82
N PHE A 128 9.27 -4.77 12.78
CA PHE A 128 10.57 -5.18 12.24
C PHE A 128 11.73 -4.34 12.79
N ILE A 129 11.47 -3.07 13.08
CA ILE A 129 12.42 -2.10 13.58
C ILE A 129 11.86 -1.46 14.84
N ASP A 130 12.73 -1.10 15.78
CA ASP A 130 12.40 -0.24 16.90
C ASP A 130 13.45 0.86 17.12
N PHE A 131 13.00 1.99 17.66
CA PHE A 131 13.82 3.14 18.04
C PHE A 131 13.12 3.94 19.14
N GLU A 132 13.85 4.76 19.87
CA GLU A 132 13.31 5.54 20.98
C GLU A 132 12.57 6.79 20.49
N GLY A 133 11.46 7.13 21.15
CA GLY A 133 10.63 8.28 20.79
C GLY A 133 9.61 8.00 19.68
N GLU A 134 8.81 9.01 19.35
CA GLU A 134 7.76 8.94 18.33
C GLU A 134 8.29 9.18 16.91
N THR A 135 9.32 10.02 16.79
CA THR A 135 9.92 10.45 15.52
C THR A 135 11.37 10.87 15.73
N LEU A 136 12.14 10.96 14.65
CA LEU A 136 13.58 11.27 14.65
C LEU A 136 13.85 12.46 13.74
N PHE A 137 14.66 13.41 14.21
CA PHE A 137 15.06 14.60 13.46
C PHE A 137 16.57 14.65 13.25
N GLN A 138 16.99 14.92 12.01
CA GLN A 138 18.40 15.11 11.66
C GLN A 138 19.03 16.24 12.49
N GLY A 139 20.27 16.05 12.93
CA GLY A 139 21.04 17.01 13.73
C GLY A 139 20.72 16.97 15.23
N ARG A 140 19.53 16.47 15.61
CA ARG A 140 19.13 16.31 17.02
C ARG A 140 19.27 14.85 17.47
N ASP A 141 18.71 13.94 16.68
CA ASP A 141 18.53 12.54 17.06
C ASP A 141 19.54 11.62 16.35
N ASP A 142 20.61 12.16 15.77
CA ASP A 142 21.60 11.42 14.97
C ASP A 142 22.26 10.26 15.73
N LYS A 143 22.35 10.39 17.06
CA LYS A 143 22.93 9.38 17.95
C LYS A 143 21.94 8.29 18.36
N GLN A 144 20.66 8.41 17.99
CA GLN A 144 19.64 7.45 18.37
C GLN A 144 19.89 6.09 17.68
N SER A 145 19.82 5.02 18.47
CA SER A 145 19.97 3.66 17.95
C SER A 145 18.68 3.17 17.29
N ILE A 146 18.79 2.72 16.05
CA ILE A 146 17.76 1.99 15.31
C ILE A 146 18.12 0.51 15.34
N ARG A 147 17.20 -0.33 15.82
CA ARG A 147 17.46 -1.75 16.06
C ARG A 147 16.53 -2.61 15.23
N LEU A 148 17.06 -3.69 14.65
CA LEU A 148 16.24 -4.77 14.08
C LEU A 148 15.74 -5.67 15.21
N LEU A 149 14.44 -5.93 15.23
CA LEU A 149 13.81 -6.74 16.29
C LEU A 149 14.00 -8.25 16.12
N HIS A 150 14.29 -8.69 14.90
CA HIS A 150 14.54 -10.09 14.55
C HIS A 150 15.73 -10.16 13.58
N PRO A 151 16.38 -11.34 13.45
CA PRO A 151 17.39 -11.56 12.44
C PRO A 151 16.87 -11.24 11.04
N PHE A 152 17.75 -10.72 10.17
CA PHE A 152 17.36 -10.27 8.84
C PHE A 152 16.68 -11.37 8.01
N GLU A 153 17.11 -12.62 8.13
CA GLU A 153 16.52 -13.72 7.34
C GLU A 153 15.06 -14.00 7.73
N GLU A 154 14.74 -14.01 9.03
CA GLU A 154 13.35 -14.13 9.52
C GLU A 154 12.48 -12.96 9.05
N LEU A 155 13.01 -11.74 9.13
CA LEU A 155 12.31 -10.54 8.66
C LEU A 155 12.00 -10.61 7.17
N LYS A 156 13.01 -11.03 6.38
CA LYS A 156 12.92 -11.17 4.94
C LYS A 156 11.86 -12.20 4.55
N GLU A 157 11.86 -13.38 5.16
CA GLU A 157 10.83 -14.40 4.93
C GLU A 157 9.42 -13.88 5.26
N SER A 158 9.26 -13.21 6.41
CA SER A 158 7.97 -12.61 6.81
C SER A 158 7.47 -11.58 5.81
N ILE A 159 8.36 -10.71 5.31
CA ILE A 159 8.01 -9.66 4.36
C ILE A 159 7.65 -10.27 2.99
N LEU A 160 8.45 -11.23 2.50
CA LEU A 160 8.20 -11.88 1.22
C LEU A 160 6.88 -12.66 1.23
N SER A 161 6.59 -13.40 2.30
CA SER A 161 5.32 -14.10 2.47
C SER A 161 4.10 -13.14 2.43
N LYS A 162 4.22 -11.96 3.07
CA LYS A 162 3.19 -10.91 3.00
C LYS A 162 3.03 -10.38 1.57
N ILE A 163 4.13 -10.10 0.87
CA ILE A 163 4.10 -9.62 -0.51
C ILE A 163 3.43 -10.65 -1.43
N GLU A 164 3.77 -11.93 -1.29
CA GLU A 164 3.16 -13.01 -2.06
C GLU A 164 1.65 -13.11 -1.80
N SER A 165 1.24 -13.04 -0.53
CA SER A 165 -0.17 -13.02 -0.15
C SER A 165 -0.94 -11.87 -0.82
N LEU A 166 -0.36 -10.66 -0.83
CA LEU A 166 -0.96 -9.49 -1.49
C LEU A 166 -1.00 -9.63 -3.02
N ARG A 167 0.03 -10.25 -3.62
CA ARG A 167 0.05 -10.55 -5.06
C ARG A 167 -1.01 -11.57 -5.45
N CYS A 168 -1.26 -12.58 -4.61
CA CYS A 168 -2.36 -13.52 -4.81
C CYS A 168 -3.71 -12.81 -4.84
N ILE A 169 -3.96 -11.90 -3.90
CA ILE A 169 -5.21 -11.10 -3.87
C ILE A 169 -5.37 -10.26 -5.16
N LEU A 170 -4.28 -9.68 -5.68
CA LEU A 170 -4.32 -8.94 -6.96
C LEU A 170 -4.58 -9.82 -8.19
N ALA A 171 -4.16 -11.08 -8.14
CA ALA A 171 -4.28 -12.04 -9.24
C ALA A 171 -5.68 -12.69 -9.30
N GLU A 172 -6.45 -12.66 -8.20
CA GLU A 172 -7.80 -13.22 -8.19
C GLU A 172 -8.71 -12.50 -9.20
N PRO A 173 -9.40 -13.25 -10.09
CA PRO A 173 -10.36 -12.65 -11.00
C PRO A 173 -11.54 -12.12 -10.18
N VAL A 174 -11.91 -10.86 -10.44
CA VAL A 174 -13.07 -10.21 -9.83
C VAL A 174 -14.30 -11.10 -10.05
N LYS A 175 -14.81 -11.76 -9.00
CA LYS A 175 -16.14 -12.36 -9.03
C LYS A 175 -17.12 -11.21 -9.21
N GLN A 176 -17.65 -11.07 -10.42
CA GLN A 176 -18.77 -10.17 -10.67
C GLN A 176 -19.94 -10.65 -9.79
N PRO A 177 -20.58 -9.77 -9.01
CA PRO A 177 -21.77 -10.11 -8.23
C PRO A 177 -22.97 -10.43 -9.14
#